data_AF-A0A1X2GPE9-F1
#
_entry.id   AF-A0A1X2GPE9-F1
#
_cell.length_a   1.000
_cell.length_b   1.000
_cell.length_c   1.000
_cell.angle_alpha   90.00
_cell.angle_beta   90.00
_cell.angle_gamma   90.00
#
_symmetry.space_group_name_H-M   'P 1'
#
loop_
_entity.id
_entity.type
_entity.pdbx_description
1 polymer ?
#
loop_
_entity_poly.entity_id
_entity_poly.type
_entity_poly.pdbx_seq_one_letter_code
_entity_poly.pdbx_strand_id
1 'polypeptide(L)' 'MVSESTKETLLKVFDLTKKTVHYAFIPAIIYIGMTHSNPRPSWLKLISPLA' A
#
# COMPACT_ATOMS: atom_id res chain seq x y z
N MET A 1 16.64 29.87 -0.07
CA MET A 1 15.18 29.88 -0.32
C MET A 1 14.86 28.68 -1.19
N VAL A 2 13.98 27.78 -0.76
CA VAL A 2 13.48 26.69 -1.63
C VAL A 2 12.69 27.37 -2.75
N SER A 3 13.06 27.13 -4.01
CA SER A 3 12.36 27.75 -5.16
C SER A 3 10.90 27.28 -5.20
N GLU A 4 10.00 28.14 -5.67
CA GLU A 4 8.57 27.82 -5.78
C GLU A 4 8.32 26.57 -6.64
N SER A 5 9.12 26.36 -7.68
CA SER A 5 9.09 25.14 -8.51
C SER A 5 9.40 23.86 -7.73
N THR A 6 10.36 23.92 -6.79
CA THR A 6 10.69 22.77 -5.94
C THR A 6 9.58 22.49 -4.93
N LYS A 7 8.94 23.54 -4.37
CA LYS A 7 7.79 23.39 -3.47
C LYS A 7 6.60 22.74 -4.18
N GLU A 8 6.23 23.22 -5.36
CA GLU A 8 5.14 22.61 -6.14
C GLU A 8 5.40 21.12 -6.44
N THR A 9 6.64 20.78 -6.81
CA THR A 9 7.01 19.40 -7.11
C THR A 9 6.87 18.51 -5.87
N LEU A 10 7.34 18.99 -4.71
CA LEU A 10 7.18 18.30 -3.44
C LEU A 10 5.71 18.08 -3.08
N LEU A 11 4.87 19.10 -3.25
CA LEU A 11 3.44 18.98 -2.98
C LEU A 11 2.77 17.93 -3.90
N LYS A 12 3.08 17.96 -5.20
CA LYS A 12 2.58 16.98 -6.18
C LYS A 12 3.00 15.56 -5.83
N VAL A 13 4.26 15.35 -5.47
CA VAL A 13 4.77 14.04 -5.03
C VAL A 13 4.06 13.61 -3.76
N PHE A 14 3.92 14.49 -2.78
CA PHE A 14 3.26 14.18 -1.51
C PHE A 14 1.81 13.77 -1.69
N ASP A 15 1.07 14.44 -2.57
CA ASP A 15 -0.32 14.07 -2.87
C ASP A 15 -0.42 12.70 -3.54
N LEU A 16 0.47 12.40 -4.48
CA LEU A 16 0.56 11.08 -5.08
C LEU A 16 0.93 10.02 -4.04
N THR A 17 1.95 10.26 -3.21
CA THR A 17 2.38 9.35 -2.15
C THR A 17 1.25 9.04 -1.19
N LYS A 18 0.49 10.05 -0.75
CA LYS A 18 -0.64 9.89 0.17
C LYS A 18 -1.68 8.93 -0.41
N LYS A 19 -2.03 9.11 -1.69
CA LYS A 19 -2.98 8.25 -2.41
C LYS A 19 -2.43 6.83 -2.56
N THR A 20 -1.19 6.70 -3.02
CA THR A 20 -0.55 5.41 -3.24
C THR A 20 -0.44 4.60 -1.95
N VAL A 21 0.04 5.21 -0.86
CA VAL A 21 0.16 4.54 0.44
C VAL A 21 -1.21 4.07 0.93
N HIS A 22 -2.25 4.89 0.81
CA HIS A 22 -3.60 4.52 1.24
C HIS A 22 -4.10 3.25 0.52
N TYR A 23 -3.98 3.19 -0.81
CA TYR A 23 -4.44 2.02 -1.56
C TYR A 23 -3.49 0.82 -1.46
N ALA A 24 -2.18 1.04 -1.28
CA ALA A 24 -1.19 -0.02 -1.20
C ALA A 24 -1.12 -0.67 0.19
N PHE A 25 -1.55 0.02 1.25
CA PHE A 25 -1.40 -0.43 2.63
C PHE A 25 -2.04 -1.81 2.89
N ILE A 26 -3.32 -1.96 2.52
CA ILE A 26 -4.04 -3.23 2.74
C ILE A 26 -3.41 -4.38 1.92
N PRO A 27 -3.20 -4.25 0.60
CA PRO A 27 -2.50 -5.28 -0.18
C PRO A 27 -1.11 -5.64 0.38
N ALA A 28 -0.34 -4.67 0.84
CA ALA A 28 0.99 -4.88 1.38
C ALA A 28 0.97 -5.72 2.66
N ILE A 29 0.08 -5.41 3.61
CA ILE A 29 -0.04 -6.19 4.85
C ILE A 29 -0.52 -7.61 4.57
N ILE A 30 -1.50 -7.78 3.67
CA ILE A 30 -1.97 -9.11 3.28
C ILE A 30 -0.82 -9.91 2.66
N TYR A 31 -0.04 -9.30 1.77
CA TYR A 31 1.11 -9.95 1.15
C TYR A 31 2.13 -10.44 2.17
N ILE A 32 2.51 -9.58 3.11
CA ILE A 32 3.44 -9.93 4.20
C ILE A 32 2.88 -11.10 5.03
N GLY A 33 1.61 -11.02 5.44
CA GLY A 33 0.96 -12.09 6.21
C GLY A 33 0.97 -13.42 5.46
N MET A 34 0.68 -13.42 4.16
CA MET A 34 0.74 -14.62 3.33
C MET A 34 2.16 -15.21 3.24
N THR A 35 3.21 -14.38 3.09
CA THR A 35 4.58 -14.89 2.91
C THR A 35 5.17 -15.48 4.19
N HIS A 36 4.66 -15.08 5.36
CA HIS A 36 5.09 -15.59 6.66
C HIS A 36 4.20 -16.72 7.23
N SER A 37 3.10 -17.07 6.56
CA SER A 37 2.19 -18.14 7.00
C SER A 37 2.63 -19.50 6.46
N ASN A 38 2.61 -20.53 7.31
CA ASN A 38 2.81 -21.92 6.90
C ASN A 38 1.65 -22.81 7.38
N PRO A 39 0.84 -23.39 6.48
CA PRO A 39 0.92 -23.29 5.02
C PRO A 39 0.51 -21.90 4.50
N ARG A 40 1.05 -21.50 3.34
CA ARG A 40 0.67 -20.23 2.69
C ARG A 40 -0.80 -20.27 2.25
N PRO A 41 -1.66 -19.34 2.71
CA PRO A 41 -3.08 -19.35 2.36
C PRO A 41 -3.31 -18.96 0.90
N SER A 42 -4.42 -19.44 0.31
CA SER A 42 -4.87 -19.00 -1.01
C SER A 42 -5.66 -17.69 -0.91
N TRP A 43 -5.72 -16.93 -1.99
CA TRP A 43 -6.48 -15.67 -2.03
C TRP A 43 -7.97 -15.85 -1.70
N LEU A 44 -8.58 -16.94 -2.16
CA LEU A 44 -9.97 -17.28 -1.85
C LEU A 44 -10.19 -17.36 -0.33
N LYS A 45 -9.22 -17.93 0.41
CA LYS A 45 -9.32 -18.05 1.86
C LYS A 45 -9.25 -16.72 2.61
N LEU A 46 -8.65 -15.70 1.99
CA LEU A 46 -8.50 -14.38 2.62
C LEU A 46 -9.73 -13.48 2.40
N ILE A 47 -10.48 -13.73 1.33
CA ILE A 47 -11.66 -12.92 0.95
C ILE A 47 -12.98 -13.61 1.29
N SER A 48 -12.97 -14.93 1.48
CA SER A 48 -14.17 -15.70 1.76
C SER A 48 -14.48 -15.69 3.27
N PRO A 49 -15.70 -15.33 3.69
CA PRO A 49 -16.13 -15.45 5.08
C PRO A 49 -16.36 -16.92 5.51
N LEU A 50 -16.29 -17.87 4.57
CA LEU A 50 -16.54 -19.30 4.79
C LEU A 50 -15.25 -20.16 4.76
N ALA A 51 -14.09 -19.50 4.68
CA ALA A 51 -12.78 -20.16 4.55
C ALA A 51 -12.13 -20.58 5.86
#